data_AF-S7Q864-F1
#
_entry.id   AF-S7Q864-F1
#
_cell.length_a   1.000
_cell.length_b   1.000
_cell.length_c   1.000
_cell.angle_alpha   90.00
_cell.angle_beta   90.00
_cell.angle_gamma   90.00
#
_symmetry.space_group_name_H-M   'P 1'
#
loop_
_entity.id
_entity.type
_entity.pdbx_description
1 polymer ?
#
loop_
_entity_poly.entity_id
_entity_poly.type
_entity_poly.pdbx_seq_one_letter_code
_entity_poly.pdbx_strand_id
1 'polypeptide(L)'
;MFKTTNEWVLLNVNVTGYYQVNYDTDNWNKIQAQLQRDLSVIPVLNRAQVIHDAFDLASARQVPVTLALGNTLFLINEKEYLPWQAAVSSLSYFKLMFEGSEVYGSMQKYLKKQVTPLFRHFENLTGNWTKRPEKLMDQYNEVNAISTACSSGVPECQTLASSLFSQWMADPSKNPIHPNLRSTIYCNAIAQGGEAEWDFAWDQFRNATLVNEADKLRAALACSKEVWILNRYLEYTLDPNLIRKQDATSTISSIAGNIIGKTLAWDFVQINWKKLFNDYGGGSFSFSNLIQAVTRRFSTEHELQQLEQFKKNNMDTGFGSATRALEQALEKTKANIKWVKENKEVVHKWFKDNSK
;
A
#
# COMPACT_ATOMS: atom_id res chain seq x y z
N MET A 1 32.94 -24.85 9.26
CA MET A 1 32.20 -25.16 10.49
C MET A 1 32.24 -23.93 11.37
N PHE A 2 31.09 -23.48 11.87
CA PHE A 2 31.03 -22.44 12.90
C PHE A 2 31.76 -22.91 14.15
N LYS A 3 32.52 -22.02 14.79
CA LYS A 3 33.35 -22.36 15.96
C LYS A 3 32.54 -22.36 17.26
N THR A 4 31.37 -21.72 17.28
CA THR A 4 30.46 -21.69 18.44
C THR A 4 28.99 -21.81 18.03
N THR A 5 28.15 -22.33 18.94
CA THR A 5 26.70 -22.52 18.73
C THR A 5 25.92 -21.21 18.56
N ASN A 6 26.54 -20.06 18.86
CA ASN A 6 25.93 -18.72 18.77
C ASN A 6 26.26 -17.95 17.48
N GLU A 7 27.03 -18.55 16.57
CA GLU A 7 27.35 -17.91 15.29
C GLU A 7 26.21 -18.09 14.27
N TRP A 8 26.01 -17.06 13.45
CA TRP A 8 25.13 -17.04 12.28
C TRP A 8 25.95 -16.78 11.01
N VAL A 9 25.46 -17.25 9.87
CA VAL A 9 25.97 -16.86 8.55
C VAL A 9 24.90 -16.13 7.77
N LEU A 10 25.34 -15.15 6.99
CA LEU A 10 24.51 -14.45 6.03
C LEU A 10 25.22 -14.49 4.68
N LEU A 11 24.54 -15.01 3.66
CA LEU A 11 25.04 -15.09 2.29
C LEU A 11 24.50 -13.91 1.46
N ASN A 12 25.13 -13.71 0.29
CA ASN A 12 24.77 -12.66 -0.66
C ASN A 12 24.92 -11.25 -0.05
N VAL A 13 26.10 -10.96 0.53
CA VAL A 13 26.40 -9.65 1.10
C VAL A 13 26.14 -8.56 0.04
N ASN A 14 25.38 -7.53 0.44
CA ASN A 14 24.88 -6.45 -0.41
C ASN A 14 23.99 -6.86 -1.60
N VAL A 15 23.49 -8.10 -1.63
CA VAL A 15 22.57 -8.62 -2.66
C VAL A 15 23.14 -8.48 -4.08
N THR A 16 24.43 -8.76 -4.24
CA THR A 16 25.14 -8.63 -5.52
C THR A 16 24.84 -9.78 -6.47
N GLY A 17 24.51 -10.95 -5.93
CA GLY A 17 24.08 -12.12 -6.69
C GLY A 17 22.59 -12.12 -6.98
N TYR A 18 22.21 -12.53 -8.19
CA TYR A 18 20.81 -12.71 -8.59
C TYR A 18 20.23 -14.03 -8.07
N TYR A 19 20.16 -14.16 -6.74
CA TYR A 19 19.57 -15.31 -6.05
C TYR A 19 19.07 -14.93 -4.67
N GLN A 20 18.08 -15.68 -4.18
CA GLN A 20 17.55 -15.58 -2.82
C GLN A 20 18.23 -16.60 -1.92
N VAL A 21 18.26 -16.33 -0.60
CA VAL A 21 18.89 -17.22 0.37
C VAL A 21 17.88 -17.73 1.37
N ASN A 22 17.77 -19.05 1.49
CA ASN A 22 17.11 -19.71 2.60
C ASN A 22 18.15 -20.28 3.57
N TYR A 23 17.78 -20.31 4.84
CA TYR A 23 18.58 -20.89 5.91
C TYR A 23 17.73 -21.90 6.71
N ASP A 24 18.38 -22.77 7.48
CA ASP A 24 17.68 -23.53 8.50
C ASP A 24 17.09 -22.60 9.58
N THR A 25 16.12 -23.12 10.34
CA THR A 25 15.38 -22.35 11.35
C THR A 25 16.30 -21.77 12.43
N ASP A 26 17.37 -22.48 12.80
CA ASP A 26 18.28 -22.01 13.85
C ASP A 26 19.08 -20.79 13.36
N ASN A 27 19.59 -20.81 12.13
CA ASN A 27 20.29 -19.66 11.56
C ASN A 27 19.35 -18.46 11.37
N TRP A 28 18.10 -18.67 10.92
CA TRP A 28 17.09 -17.61 10.88
C TRP A 28 16.86 -16.98 12.26
N ASN A 29 16.67 -17.79 13.30
CA ASN A 29 16.46 -17.31 14.67
C ASN A 29 17.66 -16.50 15.18
N LYS A 30 18.88 -16.92 14.85
CA LYS A 30 20.10 -16.18 15.22
C LYS A 30 20.23 -14.85 14.48
N ILE A 31 19.88 -14.79 13.20
CA ILE A 31 19.82 -13.53 12.44
C ILE A 31 18.79 -12.59 13.07
N GLN A 32 17.60 -13.08 13.41
CA GLN A 32 16.57 -12.29 14.10
C GLN A 32 17.07 -11.76 15.46
N ALA A 33 17.72 -12.62 16.25
CA ALA A 33 18.29 -12.23 17.53
C ALA A 33 19.40 -11.16 17.38
N GLN A 34 20.25 -11.28 16.35
CA GLN A 34 21.25 -10.26 16.03
C GLN A 34 20.58 -8.93 15.67
N LEU A 35 19.58 -8.93 14.78
CA LEU A 35 18.87 -7.71 14.36
C LEU A 35 18.16 -7.01 15.52
N GLN A 36 17.61 -7.77 16.47
CA GLN A 36 16.97 -7.21 17.66
C GLN A 36 17.98 -6.68 18.68
N ARG A 37 19.14 -7.32 18.81
CA ARG A 37 20.21 -6.93 19.74
C ARG A 37 21.01 -5.72 19.23
N ASP A 38 21.50 -5.82 18.00
CA ASP A 38 22.28 -4.79 17.32
C ASP A 38 22.19 -4.98 15.80
N LEU A 39 21.26 -4.25 15.19
CA LEU A 39 21.05 -4.27 13.74
C LEU A 39 22.25 -3.72 12.94
N SER A 40 23.13 -2.91 13.56
CA SER A 40 24.23 -2.26 12.83
C SER A 40 25.31 -3.23 12.35
N VAL A 41 25.39 -4.42 12.97
CA VAL A 41 26.28 -5.51 12.58
C VAL A 41 25.94 -6.06 11.19
N ILE A 42 24.66 -6.00 10.78
CA ILE A 42 24.22 -6.47 9.47
C ILE A 42 24.06 -5.25 8.54
N PRO A 43 24.69 -5.24 7.35
CA PRO A 43 24.55 -4.15 6.38
C PRO A 43 23.10 -3.87 6.01
N VAL A 44 22.75 -2.59 5.79
CA VAL A 44 21.37 -2.15 5.51
C VAL A 44 20.70 -2.92 4.36
N LEU A 45 21.45 -3.22 3.27
CA LEU A 45 20.95 -3.99 2.14
C LEU A 45 20.57 -5.42 2.54
N ASN A 46 21.36 -6.05 3.40
CA ASN A 46 21.09 -7.40 3.88
C ASN A 46 19.96 -7.43 4.93
N ARG A 47 19.76 -6.36 5.71
CA ARG A 47 18.58 -6.23 6.57
C ARG A 47 17.29 -6.19 5.76
N ALA A 48 17.30 -5.50 4.61
CA ALA A 48 16.20 -5.51 3.67
C ALA A 48 16.02 -6.88 2.99
N GLN A 49 17.13 -7.53 2.60
CA GLN A 49 17.12 -8.87 2.00
C GLN A 49 16.50 -9.92 2.93
N VAL A 50 16.85 -9.92 4.23
CA VAL A 50 16.31 -10.84 5.23
C VAL A 50 14.78 -10.79 5.30
N ILE A 51 14.20 -9.61 5.10
CA ILE A 51 12.75 -9.44 5.02
C ILE A 51 12.27 -9.98 3.66
N HIS A 52 12.80 -9.45 2.56
CA HIS A 52 12.33 -9.76 1.21
C HIS A 52 12.38 -11.26 0.89
N ASP A 53 13.53 -11.90 1.09
CA ASP A 53 13.73 -13.33 0.83
C ASP A 53 12.80 -14.18 1.70
N ALA A 54 12.58 -13.82 2.97
CA ALA A 54 11.71 -14.60 3.85
C ALA A 54 10.23 -14.53 3.43
N PHE A 55 9.73 -13.39 2.95
CA PHE A 55 8.36 -13.28 2.45
C PHE A 55 8.16 -14.02 1.12
N ASP A 56 9.15 -14.00 0.23
CA ASP A 56 9.11 -14.77 -1.02
C ASP A 56 9.19 -16.27 -0.76
N LEU A 57 10.08 -16.70 0.14
CA LEU A 57 10.19 -18.10 0.59
C LEU A 57 8.91 -18.57 1.28
N ALA A 58 8.24 -17.71 2.07
CA ALA A 58 6.96 -18.03 2.69
C ALA A 58 5.86 -18.19 1.62
N SER A 59 5.85 -17.31 0.61
CA SER A 59 4.93 -17.42 -0.53
C SER A 59 5.17 -18.71 -1.34
N ALA A 60 6.42 -19.13 -1.45
CA ALA A 60 6.84 -20.40 -2.07
C ALA A 60 6.69 -21.63 -1.14
N ARG A 61 6.13 -21.46 0.06
CA ARG A 61 5.94 -22.53 1.07
C ARG A 61 7.24 -23.20 1.53
N GLN A 62 8.38 -22.51 1.42
CA GLN A 62 9.68 -23.00 1.86
C GLN A 62 9.99 -22.65 3.33
N VAL A 63 9.37 -21.59 3.85
CA VAL A 63 9.41 -21.23 5.27
C VAL A 63 8.01 -20.91 5.78
N PRO A 64 7.73 -21.03 7.09
CA PRO A 64 6.46 -20.61 7.65
C PRO A 64 6.25 -19.09 7.49
N VAL A 65 5.02 -18.65 7.22
CA VAL A 65 4.68 -17.21 7.15
C VAL A 65 5.00 -16.46 8.44
N THR A 66 4.92 -17.13 9.59
CA THR A 66 5.29 -16.58 10.89
C THR A 66 6.79 -16.29 11.04
N LEU A 67 7.64 -17.03 10.34
CA LEU A 67 9.08 -16.75 10.28
C LEU A 67 9.33 -15.45 9.51
N ALA A 68 8.67 -15.28 8.36
CA ALA A 68 8.76 -14.05 7.57
C ALA A 68 8.26 -12.83 8.36
N LEU A 69 7.13 -12.97 9.07
CA LEU A 69 6.64 -11.93 9.99
C LEU A 69 7.62 -11.70 11.16
N GLY A 70 8.26 -12.75 11.68
CA GLY A 70 9.31 -12.65 12.69
C GLY A 70 10.48 -11.75 12.25
N ASN A 71 10.83 -11.79 10.96
CA ASN A 71 11.86 -10.94 10.37
C ASN A 71 11.49 -9.45 10.33
N THR A 72 10.27 -9.03 10.68
CA THR A 72 9.90 -7.60 10.78
C THR A 72 9.93 -7.06 12.21
N LEU A 73 10.17 -7.89 13.23
CA LEU A 73 10.15 -7.49 14.64
C LEU A 73 11.21 -6.43 14.99
N PHE A 74 12.38 -6.49 14.36
CA PHE A 74 13.47 -5.55 14.65
C PHE A 74 13.21 -4.12 14.15
N LEU A 75 12.21 -3.92 13.28
CA LEU A 75 11.91 -2.61 12.68
C LEU A 75 11.57 -1.53 13.70
N ILE A 76 11.13 -1.92 14.90
CA ILE A 76 10.89 -0.99 16.01
C ILE A 76 12.12 -0.12 16.35
N ASN A 77 13.32 -0.62 16.07
CA ASN A 77 14.60 0.08 16.27
C ASN A 77 15.25 0.55 14.95
N GLU A 78 14.70 0.19 13.78
CA GLU A 78 15.27 0.50 12.48
C GLU A 78 14.97 1.94 12.05
N LYS A 79 15.97 2.62 11.50
CA LYS A 79 15.89 4.02 11.06
C LYS A 79 16.25 4.22 9.59
N GLU A 80 16.76 3.19 8.92
CA GLU A 80 17.12 3.27 7.51
C GLU A 80 15.97 2.87 6.58
N TYR A 81 15.97 3.45 5.38
CA TYR A 81 14.89 3.31 4.40
C TYR A 81 14.67 1.88 3.91
N LEU A 82 15.74 1.18 3.49
CA LEU A 82 15.60 -0.06 2.72
C LEU A 82 14.89 -1.18 3.50
N PRO A 83 15.17 -1.42 4.80
CA PRO A 83 14.47 -2.48 5.53
C PRO A 83 13.00 -2.13 5.80
N TRP A 84 12.71 -0.86 6.09
CA TRP A 84 11.32 -0.37 6.18
C TRP A 84 10.57 -0.52 4.85
N GLN A 85 11.22 -0.18 3.73
CA GLN A 85 10.64 -0.34 2.40
C GLN A 85 10.36 -1.81 2.08
N ALA A 86 11.27 -2.72 2.42
CA ALA A 86 11.08 -4.15 2.24
C ALA A 86 9.87 -4.66 3.03
N ALA A 87 9.72 -4.21 4.28
CA ALA A 87 8.59 -4.59 5.14
C ALA A 87 7.26 -4.05 4.63
N VAL A 88 7.18 -2.75 4.31
CA VAL A 88 5.96 -2.11 3.80
C VAL A 88 5.53 -2.77 2.48
N SER A 89 6.48 -3.05 1.59
CA SER A 89 6.22 -3.73 0.32
C SER A 89 5.69 -5.15 0.54
N SER A 90 6.33 -5.92 1.42
CA SER A 90 5.96 -7.32 1.69
C SER A 90 4.60 -7.43 2.40
N LEU A 91 4.31 -6.50 3.33
CA LEU A 91 3.05 -6.46 4.07
C LEU A 91 1.89 -5.83 3.26
N SER A 92 2.17 -5.24 2.09
CA SER A 92 1.13 -4.65 1.24
C SER A 92 0.09 -5.68 0.81
N TYR A 93 0.51 -6.91 0.46
CA TYR A 93 -0.39 -7.99 0.11
C TYR A 93 -1.23 -8.47 1.30
N PHE A 94 -0.63 -8.52 2.49
CA PHE A 94 -1.34 -8.86 3.74
C PHE A 94 -2.44 -7.84 4.02
N LYS A 95 -2.13 -6.54 3.91
CA LYS A 95 -3.13 -5.48 4.03
C LYS A 95 -4.24 -5.68 2.98
N LEU A 96 -3.86 -5.92 1.74
CA LEU A 96 -4.80 -6.04 0.63
C LEU A 96 -5.81 -7.20 0.83
N MET A 97 -5.34 -8.35 1.34
CA MET A 97 -6.17 -9.52 1.65
C MET A 97 -6.98 -9.38 2.94
N PHE A 98 -6.43 -8.71 3.97
CA PHE A 98 -7.01 -8.75 5.31
C PHE A 98 -7.70 -7.47 5.77
N GLU A 99 -7.59 -6.34 5.06
CA GLU A 99 -8.15 -5.03 5.48
C GLU A 99 -9.67 -5.05 5.75
N GLY A 100 -10.42 -5.91 5.07
CA GLY A 100 -11.85 -6.13 5.31
C GLY A 100 -12.17 -7.24 6.32
N SER A 101 -11.20 -7.74 7.09
CA SER A 101 -11.35 -8.89 7.98
C SER A 101 -10.93 -8.56 9.42
N GLU A 102 -11.28 -9.44 10.36
CA GLU A 102 -10.90 -9.34 11.79
C GLU A 102 -9.38 -9.23 12.02
N VAL A 103 -8.57 -9.75 11.09
CA VAL A 103 -7.10 -9.75 11.19
C VAL A 103 -6.54 -8.32 11.15
N TYR A 104 -7.22 -7.40 10.45
CA TYR A 104 -6.70 -6.07 10.20
C TYR A 104 -6.51 -5.25 11.48
N GLY A 105 -7.41 -5.37 12.46
CA GLY A 105 -7.29 -4.63 13.72
C GLY A 105 -5.99 -4.98 14.47
N SER A 106 -5.61 -6.25 14.48
CA SER A 106 -4.34 -6.69 15.07
C SER A 106 -3.12 -6.29 14.23
N MET A 107 -3.23 -6.37 12.91
CA MET A 107 -2.18 -5.91 11.99
C MET A 107 -1.91 -4.40 12.15
N GLN A 108 -2.96 -3.58 12.21
CA GLN A 108 -2.83 -2.13 12.44
C GLN A 108 -2.15 -1.83 13.78
N LYS A 109 -2.54 -2.51 14.86
CA LYS A 109 -1.90 -2.34 16.18
C LYS A 109 -0.41 -2.70 16.14
N TYR A 110 -0.07 -3.80 15.48
CA TYR A 110 1.33 -4.19 15.29
C TYR A 110 2.11 -3.14 14.50
N LEU A 111 1.61 -2.72 13.33
CA LEU A 111 2.27 -1.69 12.51
C LEU A 111 2.42 -0.36 13.25
N LYS A 112 1.37 0.06 13.98
CA LYS A 112 1.39 1.25 14.83
C LYS A 112 2.51 1.17 15.87
N LYS A 113 2.63 0.03 16.57
CA LYS A 113 3.72 -0.22 17.54
C LYS A 113 5.10 -0.11 16.88
N GLN A 114 5.30 -0.77 15.73
CA GLN A 114 6.59 -0.78 15.04
C GLN A 114 6.99 0.62 14.53
N VAL A 115 6.06 1.39 13.96
CA VAL A 115 6.37 2.67 13.29
C VAL A 115 6.43 3.86 14.23
N THR A 116 5.77 3.81 15.39
CA THR A 116 5.71 4.95 16.32
C THR A 116 7.09 5.50 16.70
N PRO A 117 8.11 4.68 17.03
CA PRO A 117 9.46 5.17 17.29
C PRO A 117 10.09 5.87 16.09
N LEU A 118 9.89 5.34 14.87
CA LEU A 118 10.40 5.96 13.64
C LEU A 118 9.73 7.30 13.36
N PHE A 119 8.41 7.39 13.54
CA PHE A 119 7.66 8.64 13.40
C PHE A 119 8.20 9.71 14.34
N ARG A 120 8.38 9.39 15.63
CA ARG A 120 8.95 10.31 16.63
C ARG A 120 10.41 10.66 16.36
N HIS A 121 11.18 9.73 15.80
CA HIS A 121 12.55 10.00 15.38
C HIS A 121 12.58 11.11 14.33
N PHE A 122 11.71 11.02 13.32
CA PHE A 122 11.64 12.05 12.28
C PHE A 122 11.01 13.35 12.75
N GLU A 123 10.00 13.31 13.61
CA GLU A 123 9.46 14.50 14.28
C GLU A 123 10.57 15.31 14.95
N ASN A 124 11.43 14.66 15.74
CA ASN A 124 12.56 15.30 16.40
C ASN A 124 13.64 15.76 15.41
N LEU A 125 14.04 14.91 14.47
CA LEU A 125 15.08 15.20 13.48
C LEU A 125 14.72 16.42 12.62
N THR A 126 13.45 16.55 12.28
CA THR A 126 12.91 17.59 11.40
C THR A 126 12.44 18.84 12.16
N GLY A 127 12.65 18.89 13.48
CA GLY A 127 12.19 20.01 14.30
C GLY A 127 10.69 20.25 14.15
N ASN A 128 9.89 19.21 14.40
CA ASN A 128 8.44 19.20 14.22
C ASN A 128 8.02 19.47 12.77
N TRP A 129 8.62 18.72 11.82
CA TRP A 129 8.26 18.74 10.39
C TRP A 129 8.52 20.06 9.66
N THR A 130 9.32 20.95 10.25
CA THR A 130 9.64 22.27 9.67
C THR A 130 10.78 22.23 8.66
N LYS A 131 11.69 21.26 8.79
CA LYS A 131 12.80 21.02 7.86
C LYS A 131 12.80 19.58 7.36
N ARG A 132 13.64 19.31 6.35
CA ARG A 132 13.79 17.99 5.76
C ARG A 132 15.09 17.32 6.21
N PRO A 133 15.12 15.98 6.33
CA PRO A 133 16.40 15.28 6.43
C PRO A 133 17.30 15.60 5.24
N GLU A 134 18.60 15.75 5.48
CA GLU A 134 19.55 16.13 4.43
C GLU A 134 19.75 15.01 3.40
N LYS A 135 19.88 13.76 3.88
CA LYS A 135 20.15 12.61 3.02
C LYS A 135 18.88 12.14 2.33
N LEU A 136 18.99 11.80 1.05
CA LEU A 136 17.88 11.30 0.24
C LEU A 136 17.21 10.06 0.84
N MET A 137 17.98 9.10 1.37
CA MET A 137 17.43 7.90 2.00
C MET A 137 16.63 8.23 3.26
N ASP A 138 17.07 9.20 4.06
CA ASP A 138 16.33 9.65 5.23
C ASP A 138 15.04 10.35 4.83
N GLN A 139 15.03 11.12 3.72
CA GLN A 139 13.81 11.72 3.18
C GLN A 139 12.81 10.65 2.72
N TYR A 140 13.26 9.59 2.05
CA TYR A 140 12.39 8.48 1.67
C TYR A 140 11.85 7.73 2.89
N ASN A 141 12.68 7.49 3.91
CA ASN A 141 12.21 6.80 5.09
C ASN A 141 11.24 7.64 5.92
N GLU A 142 11.40 8.96 5.89
CA GLU A 142 10.47 9.88 6.55
C GLU A 142 9.08 9.87 5.88
N VAL A 143 9.02 9.73 4.54
CA VAL A 143 7.76 9.46 3.82
C VAL A 143 7.15 8.12 4.25
N ASN A 144 7.95 7.06 4.36
CA ASN A 144 7.47 5.75 4.82
C ASN A 144 6.95 5.80 6.27
N ALA A 145 7.65 6.53 7.14
CA ALA A 145 7.28 6.70 8.54
C ALA A 145 5.91 7.37 8.66
N ILE A 146 5.70 8.50 7.99
CA ILE A 146 4.42 9.24 8.02
C ILE A 146 3.31 8.40 7.37
N SER A 147 3.56 7.81 6.20
CA SER A 147 2.57 6.99 5.49
C SER A 147 2.09 5.81 6.33
N THR A 148 3.04 5.09 6.95
CA THR A 148 2.74 3.93 7.80
C THR A 148 2.10 4.36 9.12
N ALA A 149 2.57 5.45 9.75
CA ALA A 149 2.00 5.97 10.99
C ALA A 149 0.55 6.43 10.82
N CYS A 150 0.27 7.23 9.79
CA CYS A 150 -1.08 7.73 9.54
C CYS A 150 -2.05 6.58 9.17
N SER A 151 -1.63 5.66 8.28
CA SER A 151 -2.49 4.54 7.85
C SER A 151 -2.71 3.47 8.93
N SER A 152 -1.82 3.37 9.93
CA SER A 152 -1.99 2.50 11.10
C SER A 152 -2.68 3.17 12.29
N GLY A 153 -3.02 4.47 12.19
CA GLY A 153 -3.77 5.21 13.21
C GLY A 153 -2.93 5.71 14.39
N VAL A 154 -1.71 6.19 14.13
CA VAL A 154 -0.93 6.99 15.09
C VAL A 154 -1.62 8.38 15.24
N PRO A 155 -2.14 8.74 16.43
CA PRO A 155 -2.90 9.99 16.62
C PRO A 155 -2.11 11.26 16.30
N GLU A 156 -0.80 11.26 16.57
CA GLU A 156 0.09 12.37 16.28
C GLU A 156 0.20 12.62 14.76
N CYS A 157 0.22 11.54 13.94
CA CYS A 157 0.23 11.64 12.48
C CYS A 157 -1.11 12.14 11.93
N GLN A 158 -2.22 11.68 12.52
CA GLN A 158 -3.56 12.14 12.18
C GLN A 158 -3.71 13.65 12.40
N THR A 159 -3.27 14.12 13.57
CA THR A 159 -3.23 15.54 13.92
C THR A 159 -2.34 16.35 12.97
N LEU A 160 -1.16 15.83 12.64
CA LEU A 160 -0.25 16.45 11.68
C LEU A 160 -0.92 16.65 10.31
N ALA A 161 -1.53 15.60 9.77
CA ALA A 161 -2.17 15.64 8.46
C ALA A 161 -3.33 16.65 8.42
N SER A 162 -4.21 16.60 9.41
CA SER A 162 -5.35 17.51 9.50
C SER A 162 -4.89 18.96 9.70
N SER A 163 -3.92 19.21 10.59
CA SER A 163 -3.39 20.56 10.85
C SER A 163 -2.77 21.21 9.61
N LEU A 164 -1.88 20.48 8.92
CA LEU A 164 -1.22 21.00 7.71
C LEU A 164 -2.22 21.26 6.58
N PHE A 165 -3.23 20.40 6.44
CA PHE A 165 -4.26 20.57 5.43
C PHE A 165 -5.19 21.73 5.76
N SER A 166 -5.61 21.90 7.02
CA SER A 166 -6.39 23.06 7.45
C SER A 166 -5.63 24.38 7.26
N GLN A 167 -4.32 24.40 7.53
CA GLN A 167 -3.48 25.57 7.24
C GLN A 167 -3.46 25.88 5.74
N TRP A 168 -3.39 24.86 4.88
CA TRP A 168 -3.47 25.06 3.43
C TRP A 168 -4.86 25.57 2.99
N MET A 169 -5.94 25.05 3.56
CA MET A 169 -7.30 25.55 3.28
C MET A 169 -7.47 27.02 3.68
N ALA A 170 -6.82 27.46 4.75
CA ALA A 170 -6.87 28.84 5.23
C ALA A 170 -6.11 29.83 4.32
N ASP A 171 -5.03 29.38 3.66
CA ASP A 171 -4.31 30.16 2.64
C ASP A 171 -4.01 29.29 1.40
N PRO A 172 -4.98 29.16 0.48
CA PRO A 172 -4.85 28.30 -0.70
C PRO A 172 -3.66 28.67 -1.60
N SER A 173 -3.22 29.94 -1.56
CA SER A 173 -2.12 30.45 -2.38
C SER A 173 -0.76 29.94 -1.93
N LYS A 174 -0.65 29.49 -0.67
CA LYS A 174 0.61 29.08 -0.05
C LYS A 174 0.47 27.71 0.60
N ASN A 175 0.71 26.66 -0.18
CA ASN A 175 0.70 25.29 0.34
C ASN A 175 1.88 25.04 1.30
N PRO A 176 1.64 24.85 2.62
CA PRO A 176 2.70 24.61 3.60
C PRO A 176 3.27 23.18 3.53
N ILE A 177 2.63 22.27 2.79
CA ILE A 177 2.99 20.86 2.74
C ILE A 177 4.13 20.65 1.74
N HIS A 178 5.27 20.21 2.26
CA HIS A 178 6.44 19.88 1.44
C HIS A 178 6.10 18.82 0.38
N PRO A 179 6.58 18.94 -0.87
CA PRO A 179 6.22 18.05 -1.98
C PRO A 179 6.34 16.55 -1.72
N ASN A 180 7.33 16.12 -0.93
CA ASN A 180 7.53 14.71 -0.55
C ASN A 180 6.37 14.16 0.29
N LEU A 181 5.69 15.00 1.06
CA LEU A 181 4.65 14.60 2.02
C LEU A 181 3.24 14.71 1.46
N ARG A 182 3.05 15.48 0.38
CA ARG A 182 1.74 15.82 -0.19
C ARG A 182 0.83 14.61 -0.40
N SER A 183 1.31 13.55 -1.05
CA SER A 183 0.49 12.36 -1.30
C SER A 183 -0.10 11.77 -0.01
N THR A 184 0.73 11.66 1.03
CA THR A 184 0.32 11.10 2.33
C THR A 184 -0.58 12.06 3.09
N ILE A 185 -0.21 13.34 3.16
CA ILE A 185 -0.96 14.34 3.93
C ILE A 185 -2.33 14.60 3.31
N TYR A 186 -2.40 14.80 1.98
CA TYR A 186 -3.68 15.00 1.30
C TYR A 186 -4.61 13.80 1.49
N CYS A 187 -4.12 12.58 1.24
CA CYS A 187 -4.92 11.38 1.38
C CYS A 187 -5.46 11.20 2.80
N ASN A 188 -4.61 11.40 3.82
CA ASN A 188 -5.03 11.23 5.22
C ASN A 188 -5.91 12.37 5.73
N ALA A 189 -5.72 13.60 5.26
CA ALA A 189 -6.61 14.71 5.59
C ALA A 189 -8.00 14.50 4.98
N ILE A 190 -8.09 14.15 3.70
CA ILE A 190 -9.36 13.84 3.02
C ILE A 190 -10.04 12.60 3.64
N ALA A 191 -9.28 11.60 4.06
CA ALA A 191 -9.83 10.43 4.74
C ALA A 191 -10.33 10.71 6.17
N GLN A 192 -9.92 11.82 6.78
CA GLN A 192 -10.34 12.25 8.12
C GLN A 192 -11.43 13.32 8.09
N GLY A 193 -11.43 14.15 7.05
CA GLY A 193 -12.42 15.19 6.80
C GLY A 193 -13.68 14.66 6.12
N GLY A 194 -14.43 15.59 5.54
CA GLY A 194 -15.67 15.32 4.81
C GLY A 194 -15.69 16.05 3.46
N GLU A 195 -16.87 16.57 3.10
CA GLU A 195 -17.07 17.27 1.83
C GLU A 195 -16.19 18.53 1.71
N ALA A 196 -15.99 19.29 2.78
CA ALA A 196 -15.21 20.54 2.72
C ALA A 196 -13.75 20.31 2.31
N GLU A 197 -13.07 19.32 2.90
CA GLU A 197 -11.71 18.97 2.54
C GLU A 197 -11.62 18.40 1.11
N TRP A 198 -12.64 17.64 0.70
CA TRP A 198 -12.71 17.04 -0.62
C TRP A 198 -12.92 18.09 -1.72
N ASP A 199 -13.88 18.98 -1.54
CA ASP A 199 -14.20 20.04 -2.50
C ASP A 199 -13.04 21.03 -2.63
N PHE A 200 -12.37 21.36 -1.51
CA PHE A 200 -11.14 22.15 -1.57
C PHE A 200 -10.06 21.45 -2.41
N ALA A 201 -9.77 20.16 -2.15
CA ALA A 201 -8.78 19.43 -2.93
C ALA A 201 -9.19 19.28 -4.41
N TRP A 202 -10.49 19.18 -4.69
CA TRP A 202 -11.04 19.16 -6.03
C TRP A 202 -10.78 20.47 -6.78
N ASP A 203 -11.05 21.61 -6.15
CA ASP A 203 -10.77 22.93 -6.74
C ASP A 203 -9.27 23.12 -7.00
N GLN A 204 -8.42 22.68 -6.07
CA GLN A 204 -6.97 22.69 -6.27
C GLN A 204 -6.54 21.78 -7.44
N PHE A 205 -7.17 20.61 -7.59
CA PHE A 205 -6.91 19.71 -8.72
C PHE A 205 -7.31 20.34 -10.05
N ARG A 206 -8.48 20.99 -10.12
CA ARG A 206 -9.00 21.65 -11.33
C ARG A 206 -8.13 22.82 -11.77
N ASN A 207 -7.53 23.52 -10.81
CA ASN A 207 -6.68 24.69 -11.06
C ASN A 207 -5.18 24.35 -11.14
N ALA A 208 -4.79 23.09 -10.93
CA ALA A 208 -3.39 22.67 -10.93
C ALA A 208 -2.76 22.80 -12.33
N THR A 209 -1.68 23.57 -12.42
CA THR A 209 -0.90 23.73 -13.65
C THR A 209 0.18 22.65 -13.82
N LEU A 210 0.65 22.08 -12.70
CA LEU A 210 1.66 21.02 -12.68
C LEU A 210 1.01 19.64 -12.65
N VAL A 211 1.36 18.80 -13.62
CA VAL A 211 0.82 17.43 -13.76
C VAL A 211 1.07 16.60 -12.49
N ASN A 212 2.29 16.64 -11.95
CA ASN A 212 2.64 15.89 -10.73
C ASN A 212 1.81 16.29 -9.51
N GLU A 213 1.37 17.56 -9.42
CA GLU A 213 0.50 18.00 -8.34
C GLU A 213 -0.94 17.54 -8.54
N ALA A 214 -1.44 17.69 -9.78
CA ALA A 214 -2.75 17.20 -10.18
C ALA A 214 -2.88 15.69 -9.90
N ASP A 215 -1.86 14.89 -10.19
CA ASP A 215 -1.86 13.45 -9.93
C ASP A 215 -1.93 13.11 -8.44
N LYS A 216 -1.22 13.85 -7.58
CA LYS A 216 -1.29 13.66 -6.12
C LYS A 216 -2.68 13.99 -5.59
N LEU A 217 -3.28 15.09 -6.04
CA LEU A 217 -4.62 15.50 -5.61
C LEU A 217 -5.67 14.49 -6.10
N ARG A 218 -5.61 14.10 -7.38
CA ARG A 218 -6.48 13.08 -7.98
C ARG A 218 -6.42 11.75 -7.23
N ALA A 219 -5.23 11.29 -6.85
CA ALA A 219 -5.08 10.09 -6.04
C ALA A 219 -5.63 10.28 -4.61
N ALA A 220 -5.39 11.44 -3.99
CA ALA A 220 -5.82 11.73 -2.62
C ALA A 220 -7.34 11.87 -2.47
N LEU A 221 -8.04 12.41 -3.47
CA LEU A 221 -9.50 12.50 -3.51
C LEU A 221 -10.18 11.13 -3.39
N ALA A 222 -9.51 10.07 -3.85
CA ALA A 222 -9.99 8.70 -3.71
C ALA A 222 -9.87 8.14 -2.28
N CYS A 223 -9.21 8.85 -1.36
CA CYS A 223 -9.07 8.44 0.04
C CYS A 223 -10.26 8.81 0.93
N SER A 224 -11.27 9.53 0.39
CA SER A 224 -12.50 9.83 1.13
C SER A 224 -13.15 8.56 1.70
N LYS A 225 -13.76 8.68 2.88
CA LYS A 225 -14.53 7.58 3.49
C LYS A 225 -16.02 7.68 3.19
N GLU A 226 -16.46 8.77 2.59
CA GLU A 226 -17.86 9.01 2.26
C GLU A 226 -18.25 8.29 0.96
N VAL A 227 -19.17 7.33 1.06
CA VAL A 227 -19.62 6.50 -0.07
C VAL A 227 -20.16 7.36 -1.21
N TRP A 228 -20.97 8.37 -0.89
CA TRP A 228 -21.59 9.25 -1.89
C TRP A 228 -20.56 10.13 -2.60
N ILE A 229 -19.49 10.55 -1.92
CA ILE A 229 -18.35 11.28 -2.53
C ILE A 229 -17.62 10.38 -3.52
N LEU A 230 -17.31 9.13 -3.13
CA LEU A 230 -16.61 8.20 -4.03
C LEU A 230 -17.46 7.83 -5.26
N ASN A 231 -18.78 7.66 -5.09
CA ASN A 231 -19.69 7.44 -6.23
C ASN A 231 -19.75 8.66 -7.15
N ARG A 232 -19.91 9.87 -6.60
CA ARG A 232 -19.83 11.13 -7.37
C ARG A 232 -18.50 11.21 -8.13
N TYR A 233 -17.41 10.80 -7.48
CA TYR A 233 -16.09 10.85 -8.09
C TYR A 233 -15.90 9.83 -9.22
N LEU A 234 -16.50 8.64 -9.10
CA LEU A 234 -16.54 7.65 -10.19
C LEU A 234 -17.26 8.23 -11.42
N GLU A 235 -18.41 8.88 -11.25
CA GLU A 235 -19.14 9.52 -12.36
C GLU A 235 -18.30 10.59 -13.08
N TYR A 236 -17.48 11.36 -12.34
CA TYR A 236 -16.58 12.35 -12.95
C TYR A 236 -15.56 11.72 -13.91
N THR A 237 -15.23 10.43 -13.75
CA THR A 237 -14.30 9.74 -14.65
C THR A 237 -14.87 9.50 -16.05
N LEU A 238 -16.19 9.60 -16.22
CA LEU A 238 -16.88 9.48 -17.51
C LEU A 238 -17.08 10.83 -18.22
N ASP A 239 -16.77 11.95 -17.56
CA ASP A 239 -16.82 13.28 -18.13
C ASP A 239 -15.39 13.79 -18.44
N PRO A 240 -14.98 13.84 -19.73
CA PRO A 240 -13.67 14.34 -20.14
C PRO A 240 -13.36 15.77 -19.71
N ASN A 241 -14.38 16.58 -19.43
CA ASN A 241 -14.20 17.96 -18.96
C ASN A 241 -13.79 18.00 -17.49
N LEU A 242 -14.15 17.00 -16.69
CA LEU A 242 -13.85 16.89 -15.26
C LEU A 242 -12.56 16.10 -15.02
N ILE A 243 -12.45 14.93 -15.66
CA ILE A 243 -11.27 14.06 -15.62
C ILE A 243 -10.82 13.78 -17.05
N ARG A 244 -9.56 14.12 -17.35
CA ARG A 244 -8.96 13.84 -18.65
C ARG A 244 -9.09 12.37 -18.98
N LYS A 245 -9.38 12.05 -20.25
CA LYS A 245 -9.59 10.65 -20.66
C LYS A 245 -8.47 9.72 -20.21
N GLN A 246 -7.22 10.10 -20.42
CA GLN A 246 -6.03 9.33 -20.02
C GLN A 246 -5.92 9.06 -18.50
N ASP A 247 -6.57 9.87 -17.66
CA ASP A 247 -6.51 9.77 -16.20
C ASP A 247 -7.71 9.01 -15.61
N ALA A 248 -8.72 8.66 -16.42
CA ALA A 248 -9.95 8.03 -15.94
C ALA A 248 -9.69 6.67 -15.28
N THR A 249 -8.96 5.77 -15.95
CA THR A 249 -8.65 4.43 -15.40
C THR A 249 -7.79 4.48 -14.15
N SER A 250 -6.80 5.37 -14.10
CA SER A 250 -5.96 5.52 -12.92
C SER A 250 -6.76 6.11 -11.75
N THR A 251 -7.74 6.96 -12.02
CA THR A 251 -8.68 7.47 -10.99
C THR A 251 -9.58 6.36 -10.46
N ILE A 252 -10.20 5.56 -11.33
CA ILE A 252 -10.99 4.38 -10.92
C ILE A 252 -10.12 3.40 -10.12
N SER A 253 -8.86 3.20 -10.54
CA SER A 253 -7.91 2.33 -9.84
C SER A 253 -7.55 2.85 -8.44
N SER A 254 -7.45 4.18 -8.26
CA SER A 254 -7.25 4.79 -6.95
C SER A 254 -8.46 4.56 -6.04
N ILE A 255 -9.67 4.73 -6.57
CA ILE A 255 -10.93 4.49 -5.82
C ILE A 255 -11.06 3.00 -5.45
N ALA A 256 -10.76 2.09 -6.37
CA ALA A 256 -10.71 0.65 -6.09
C ALA A 256 -9.66 0.29 -5.02
N GLY A 257 -8.66 1.16 -4.84
CA GLY A 257 -7.66 1.01 -3.79
C GLY A 257 -8.15 1.34 -2.39
N ASN A 258 -9.22 2.11 -2.26
CA ASN A 258 -9.90 2.38 -1.00
C ASN A 258 -10.73 1.16 -0.57
N ILE A 259 -10.70 0.79 0.71
CA ILE A 259 -11.48 -0.35 1.22
C ILE A 259 -13.00 -0.14 1.05
N ILE A 260 -13.47 1.10 1.15
CA ILE A 260 -14.87 1.49 0.93
C ILE A 260 -15.13 1.55 -0.58
N GLY A 261 -14.19 2.12 -1.34
CA GLY A 261 -14.31 2.28 -2.80
C GLY A 261 -14.18 1.00 -3.62
N LYS A 262 -13.65 -0.11 -3.05
CA LYS A 262 -13.43 -1.35 -3.81
C LYS A 262 -14.69 -1.88 -4.49
N THR A 263 -15.80 -1.92 -3.76
CA THR A 263 -17.07 -2.48 -4.26
C THR A 263 -17.70 -1.49 -5.24
N LEU A 264 -17.67 -0.20 -4.89
CA LEU A 264 -18.18 0.88 -5.75
C LEU A 264 -17.50 0.88 -7.11
N ALA A 265 -16.17 0.79 -7.13
CA ALA A 265 -15.38 0.78 -8.36
C ALA A 265 -15.62 -0.49 -9.19
N TRP A 266 -15.77 -1.65 -8.54
CA TRP A 266 -16.10 -2.89 -9.22
C TRP A 266 -17.48 -2.81 -9.89
N ASP A 267 -18.52 -2.46 -9.14
CA ASP A 267 -19.88 -2.32 -9.65
C ASP A 267 -19.94 -1.29 -10.78
N PHE A 268 -19.27 -0.16 -10.60
CA PHE A 268 -19.17 0.88 -11.62
C PHE A 268 -18.53 0.40 -12.93
N VAL A 269 -17.45 -0.38 -12.85
CA VAL A 269 -16.80 -0.98 -14.03
C VAL A 269 -17.72 -2.01 -14.68
N GLN A 270 -18.45 -2.82 -13.90
CA GLN A 270 -19.39 -3.79 -14.45
C GLN A 270 -20.54 -3.11 -15.22
N ILE A 271 -21.15 -2.08 -14.61
CA ILE A 271 -22.28 -1.34 -15.18
C ILE A 271 -21.85 -0.58 -16.45
N ASN A 272 -20.69 0.07 -16.40
CA ASN A 272 -20.23 0.96 -17.46
C ASN A 272 -19.27 0.29 -18.45
N TRP A 273 -19.06 -1.03 -18.39
CA TRP A 273 -18.02 -1.71 -19.19
C TRP A 273 -18.10 -1.37 -20.67
N LYS A 274 -19.30 -1.47 -21.27
CA LYS A 274 -19.51 -1.16 -22.69
C LYS A 274 -19.15 0.28 -23.04
N LYS A 275 -19.51 1.25 -22.18
CA LYS A 275 -19.19 2.66 -22.37
C LYS A 275 -17.68 2.88 -22.22
N LEU A 276 -17.08 2.37 -21.14
CA LEU A 276 -15.64 2.45 -20.91
C LEU A 276 -14.88 1.87 -22.11
N PHE A 277 -15.25 0.67 -22.55
CA PHE A 277 -14.62 0.01 -23.70
C PHE A 277 -14.77 0.80 -25.00
N ASN A 278 -15.94 1.36 -25.30
CA ASN A 278 -16.14 2.11 -26.54
C ASN A 278 -15.46 3.50 -26.52
N ASP A 279 -15.63 4.24 -25.44
CA ASP A 279 -15.19 5.64 -25.35
C ASP A 279 -13.67 5.75 -25.15
N TYR A 280 -13.04 4.68 -24.66
CA TYR A 280 -11.63 4.65 -24.28
C TYR A 280 -10.83 3.47 -24.88
N GLY A 281 -11.46 2.48 -25.52
CA GLY A 281 -10.81 1.27 -26.08
C GLY A 281 -10.04 1.47 -27.39
N GLY A 282 -10.26 2.58 -28.10
CA GLY A 282 -9.62 2.88 -29.39
C GLY A 282 -8.16 3.39 -29.32
N GLY A 283 -7.54 3.46 -28.14
CA GLY A 283 -6.16 3.97 -27.95
C GLY A 283 -5.31 3.13 -26.98
N SER A 284 -4.09 3.58 -26.63
CA SER A 284 -3.16 2.96 -25.65
C SER A 284 -3.67 2.89 -24.20
N PHE A 285 -4.98 2.79 -24.02
CA PHE A 285 -5.66 2.68 -22.74
C PHE A 285 -5.40 1.31 -22.11
N SER A 286 -4.82 1.31 -20.91
CA SER A 286 -4.51 0.07 -20.20
C SER A 286 -5.72 -0.45 -19.43
N PHE A 287 -6.70 -1.02 -20.14
CA PHE A 287 -7.76 -1.82 -19.51
C PHE A 287 -7.19 -2.99 -18.72
N SER A 288 -5.99 -3.46 -19.08
CA SER A 288 -5.22 -4.42 -18.29
C SER A 288 -5.00 -3.93 -16.85
N ASN A 289 -4.53 -2.69 -16.69
CA ASN A 289 -4.30 -2.11 -15.36
C ASN A 289 -5.63 -1.88 -14.61
N LEU A 290 -6.68 -1.47 -15.32
CA LEU A 290 -8.01 -1.30 -14.71
C LEU A 290 -8.52 -2.62 -14.12
N ILE A 291 -8.55 -3.70 -14.91
CA ILE A 291 -9.02 -5.02 -14.46
C ILE A 291 -8.17 -5.52 -13.29
N GLN A 292 -6.85 -5.41 -13.38
CA GLN A 292 -5.98 -5.78 -12.26
C GLN A 292 -6.27 -4.96 -11.01
N ALA A 293 -6.49 -3.65 -11.14
CA ALA A 293 -6.73 -2.78 -10.00
C ALA A 293 -8.08 -3.06 -9.30
N VAL A 294 -9.17 -3.24 -10.05
CA VAL A 294 -10.50 -3.47 -9.46
C VAL A 294 -10.67 -4.89 -8.91
N THR A 295 -9.94 -5.87 -9.42
CA THR A 295 -10.01 -7.27 -8.96
C THR A 295 -8.90 -7.65 -7.97
N ARG A 296 -7.89 -6.80 -7.72
CA ARG A 296 -6.71 -7.15 -6.91
C ARG A 296 -7.04 -7.73 -5.53
N ARG A 297 -8.14 -7.27 -4.91
CA ARG A 297 -8.59 -7.65 -3.55
C ARG A 297 -9.40 -8.93 -3.50
N PHE A 298 -9.79 -9.49 -4.64
CA PHE A 298 -10.67 -10.65 -4.68
C PHE A 298 -9.97 -11.87 -4.09
N SER A 299 -10.62 -12.45 -3.10
CA SER A 299 -10.09 -13.55 -2.28
C SER A 299 -11.19 -14.48 -1.74
N THR A 300 -12.40 -14.37 -2.26
CA THR A 300 -13.55 -15.22 -1.91
C THR A 300 -14.14 -15.92 -3.13
N GLU A 301 -14.81 -17.05 -2.90
CA GLU A 301 -15.48 -17.81 -3.97
C GLU A 301 -16.58 -16.99 -4.66
N HIS A 302 -17.29 -16.15 -3.90
CA HIS A 302 -18.30 -15.26 -4.45
C HIS A 302 -17.69 -14.24 -5.43
N GLU A 303 -16.57 -13.60 -5.05
CA GLU A 303 -15.88 -12.65 -5.94
C GLU A 303 -15.33 -13.35 -7.21
N LEU A 304 -14.89 -14.61 -7.10
CA LEU A 304 -14.49 -15.41 -8.26
C LEU A 304 -15.68 -15.64 -9.21
N GLN A 305 -16.82 -16.06 -8.68
CA GLN A 305 -18.06 -16.25 -9.46
C GLN A 305 -18.52 -14.95 -10.12
N GLN A 306 -18.43 -13.81 -9.41
CA GLN A 306 -18.73 -12.49 -9.99
C GLN A 306 -17.80 -12.17 -11.16
N LEU A 307 -16.50 -12.49 -11.07
CA LEU A 307 -15.55 -12.25 -12.14
C LEU A 307 -15.79 -13.17 -13.36
N GLU A 308 -16.15 -14.43 -13.13
CA GLU A 308 -16.55 -15.37 -14.18
C GLU A 308 -17.85 -14.92 -14.88
N GLN A 309 -18.82 -14.43 -14.12
CA GLN A 309 -20.06 -13.91 -14.68
C GLN A 309 -19.82 -12.63 -15.47
N PHE A 310 -18.96 -11.74 -14.97
CA PHE A 310 -18.54 -10.53 -15.68
C PHE A 310 -17.90 -10.87 -17.03
N LYS A 311 -17.05 -11.91 -17.08
CA LYS A 311 -16.46 -12.43 -18.32
C LYS A 311 -17.53 -12.88 -19.32
N LYS A 312 -18.50 -13.69 -18.86
CA LYS A 312 -19.61 -14.19 -19.70
C LYS A 312 -20.50 -13.07 -20.23
N ASN A 313 -20.87 -12.11 -19.37
CA ASN A 313 -21.78 -11.01 -19.70
C ASN A 313 -21.21 -10.05 -20.75
N ASN A 314 -19.88 -10.00 -20.92
CA ASN A 314 -19.22 -9.04 -21.80
C ASN A 314 -18.49 -9.70 -22.96
N MET A 315 -18.84 -10.94 -23.31
CA MET A 315 -18.27 -11.63 -24.47
C MET A 315 -18.52 -10.86 -25.79
N ASP A 316 -19.70 -10.26 -25.95
CA ASP A 316 -20.05 -9.51 -27.17
C ASP A 316 -19.27 -8.19 -27.29
N THR A 317 -19.07 -7.49 -26.18
CA THR A 317 -18.25 -6.27 -26.12
C THR A 317 -16.76 -6.62 -26.30
N GLY A 318 -16.34 -7.73 -25.72
CA GLY A 318 -14.95 -8.14 -25.63
C GLY A 318 -14.17 -7.39 -24.55
N PHE A 319 -12.86 -7.66 -24.49
CA PHE A 319 -11.94 -7.11 -23.50
C PHE A 319 -10.68 -6.47 -24.09
N GLY A 320 -10.46 -6.58 -25.41
CA GLY A 320 -9.30 -5.97 -26.09
C GLY A 320 -7.97 -6.30 -25.38
N SER A 321 -7.22 -5.25 -25.04
CA SER A 321 -5.93 -5.35 -24.33
C SER A 321 -6.03 -5.96 -22.93
N ALA A 322 -7.22 -6.02 -22.32
CA ALA A 322 -7.46 -6.62 -21.00
C ALA A 322 -7.77 -8.12 -21.04
N THR A 323 -7.89 -8.74 -22.21
CA THR A 323 -8.24 -10.17 -22.32
C THR A 323 -7.31 -11.04 -21.47
N ARG A 324 -5.99 -10.84 -21.59
CA ARG A 324 -5.01 -11.56 -20.76
C ARG A 324 -5.10 -11.19 -19.28
N ALA A 325 -5.33 -9.91 -18.98
CA ALA A 325 -5.43 -9.44 -17.61
C ALA A 325 -6.62 -10.03 -16.86
N LEU A 326 -7.74 -10.28 -17.57
CA LEU A 326 -8.92 -10.93 -17.02
C LEU A 326 -8.64 -12.39 -16.65
N GLU A 327 -7.96 -13.16 -17.50
CA GLU A 327 -7.55 -14.53 -17.16
C GLU A 327 -6.58 -14.55 -15.98
N GLN A 328 -5.63 -13.62 -15.97
CA GLN A 328 -4.69 -13.45 -14.85
C GLN A 328 -5.42 -13.09 -13.56
N ALA A 329 -6.47 -12.27 -13.62
CA ALA A 329 -7.29 -11.93 -12.47
C ALA A 329 -8.03 -13.16 -11.92
N LEU A 330 -8.64 -13.99 -12.77
CA LEU A 330 -9.29 -15.25 -12.36
C LEU A 330 -8.32 -16.18 -11.63
N GLU A 331 -7.14 -16.42 -12.21
CA GLU A 331 -6.12 -17.28 -11.58
C GLU A 331 -5.55 -16.66 -10.30
N LYS A 332 -5.37 -15.34 -10.26
CA LYS A 332 -4.91 -14.64 -9.05
C LYS A 332 -5.96 -14.72 -7.94
N THR A 333 -7.25 -14.60 -8.26
CA THR A 333 -8.34 -14.76 -7.29
C THR A 333 -8.34 -16.17 -6.70
N LYS A 334 -8.19 -17.22 -7.52
CA LYS A 334 -8.05 -18.61 -7.02
C LYS A 334 -6.85 -18.77 -6.10
N ALA A 335 -5.70 -18.19 -6.47
CA ALA A 335 -4.50 -18.20 -5.64
C ALA A 335 -4.71 -17.46 -4.31
N ASN A 336 -5.38 -16.30 -4.33
CA ASN A 336 -5.72 -15.53 -3.14
C ASN A 336 -6.67 -16.30 -2.21
N ILE A 337 -7.74 -16.92 -2.74
CA ILE A 337 -8.67 -17.77 -1.97
C ILE A 337 -7.89 -18.86 -1.21
N LYS A 338 -7.00 -19.57 -1.93
CA LYS A 338 -6.18 -20.62 -1.34
C LYS A 338 -5.25 -20.07 -0.25
N TRP A 339 -4.58 -18.95 -0.53
CA TRP A 339 -3.64 -18.35 0.40
C TRP A 339 -4.32 -17.85 1.68
N VAL A 340 -5.47 -17.18 1.56
CA VAL A 340 -6.26 -16.71 2.72
C VAL A 340 -6.71 -17.90 3.56
N LYS A 341 -7.23 -18.97 2.93
CA LYS A 341 -7.66 -20.18 3.64
C LYS A 341 -6.52 -20.84 4.43
N GLU A 342 -5.31 -20.87 3.88
CA GLU A 342 -4.15 -21.49 4.51
C GLU A 342 -3.49 -20.62 5.60
N ASN A 343 -3.53 -19.29 5.48
CA ASN A 343 -2.71 -18.40 6.29
C ASN A 343 -3.49 -17.53 7.30
N LYS A 344 -4.80 -17.30 7.10
CA LYS A 344 -5.58 -16.34 7.91
C LYS A 344 -5.41 -16.54 9.41
N GLU A 345 -5.66 -17.75 9.91
CA GLU A 345 -5.63 -18.04 11.35
C GLU A 345 -4.25 -17.86 11.97
N VAL A 346 -3.22 -18.36 11.28
CA VAL A 346 -1.83 -18.28 11.74
C VAL A 346 -1.34 -16.83 11.76
N VAL A 347 -1.65 -16.06 10.71
CA VAL A 347 -1.31 -14.63 10.62
C VAL A 347 -2.07 -13.82 11.68
N HIS A 348 -3.35 -14.10 11.89
CA HIS A 348 -4.15 -13.44 12.91
C HIS A 348 -3.58 -13.65 14.31
N LYS A 349 -3.28 -14.91 14.66
CA LYS A 349 -2.65 -15.25 15.93
C LYS A 349 -1.32 -14.53 16.11
N TRP A 350 -0.46 -14.57 15.09
CA TRP A 350 0.86 -13.92 15.14
C TRP A 350 0.74 -12.41 15.39
N PHE A 351 -0.15 -11.70 14.70
CA PHE A 351 -0.35 -10.28 14.95
C PHE A 351 -0.93 -10.01 16.34
N LYS A 352 -1.87 -10.83 16.84
CA LYS A 352 -2.39 -10.69 18.23
C LYS A 352 -1.31 -10.84 19.28
N ASP A 353 -0.39 -11.78 19.08
CA ASP A 353 0.68 -12.05 20.04
C ASP A 353 1.75 -10.95 20.04
N ASN A 354 2.00 -10.29 18.90
CA ASN A 354 3.04 -9.28 18.74
C ASN A 354 2.56 -7.82 18.79
N SER A 355 1.24 -7.59 18.88
CA SER A 355 0.63 -6.25 18.93
C SER A 355 0.39 -5.71 20.34
N LYS A 356 0.75 -6.47 21.38
CA LYS A 356 0.62 -6.07 22.79
C LYS A 356 1.66 -5.04 23.20
#